data_AF-A0AAN9A630-F1
#
_entry.id   AF-A0AAN9A630-F1
#
_cell.length_a   1.000
_cell.length_b   1.000
_cell.length_c   1.000
_cell.angle_alpha   90.00
_cell.angle_beta   90.00
_cell.angle_gamma   90.00
#
_symmetry.space_group_name_H-M   'P 1'
#
loop_
_entity.id
_entity.type
_entity.pdbx_description
1 polymer ?
#
loop_
_entity_poly.entity_id
_entity_poly.type
_entity_poly.pdbx_seq_one_letter_code
_entity_poly.pdbx_strand_id
1 'polypeptide(L)'
;MFALINNIIEIRLDAYKYLAKCRRPRAERIQDIGIWYGILKSITYLSVISNVIFNTSRYENNMGPPRDEYWPDQCYYRAYRNGPDDNRPFELTIQFWHVFTARLAFIIIFEHVVFFLTGIVAMAIPDIPVEVKNQMKREKKVEKETLFENEMRKIRLERLSRHDHIASSEDGGVNLDLGEGLGSRPPSRVISAPTSSTYQRNECNDLS
;
A
#
# COMPACT_ATOMS: atom_id res chain seq x y z
N MET A 1 18.35 7.67 -18.84
CA MET A 1 18.24 6.46 -19.69
C MET A 1 18.45 5.18 -18.87
N PHE A 2 19.54 5.05 -18.11
CA PHE A 2 19.81 3.87 -17.27
C PHE A 2 18.72 3.55 -16.23
N ALA A 3 18.16 4.56 -15.55
CA ALA A 3 17.08 4.35 -14.59
C ALA A 3 15.79 3.78 -15.23
N LEU A 4 15.46 4.19 -16.46
CA LEU A 4 14.29 3.67 -17.18
C LEU A 4 14.49 2.21 -17.57
N ILE A 5 15.68 1.85 -18.05
CA ILE A 5 16.02 0.48 -18.39
C ILE A 5 15.97 -0.40 -17.13
N ASN A 6 16.51 0.09 -16.01
CA ASN A 6 16.45 -0.63 -14.73
C ASN A 6 15.01 -0.87 -14.29
N ASN A 7 14.16 0.16 -14.29
CA ASN A 7 12.74 0.03 -13.91
C ASN A 7 11.99 -0.97 -14.82
N ILE A 8 12.29 -1.01 -16.13
CA ILE A 8 11.65 -1.97 -17.06
C ILE A 8 12.08 -3.40 -16.73
N ILE A 9 13.36 -3.62 -16.47
CA ILE A 9 13.90 -4.94 -16.12
C ILE A 9 13.33 -5.39 -14.76
N GLU A 10 13.27 -4.49 -13.78
CA GLU A 10 12.78 -4.73 -12.43
C GLU A 10 11.30 -5.15 -12.42
N ILE A 11 10.43 -4.44 -13.17
CA ILE A 11 9.01 -4.84 -13.32
C ILE A 11 8.88 -6.26 -13.89
N ARG A 12 9.73 -6.62 -14.86
CA ARG A 12 9.70 -7.97 -15.46
C ARG A 12 10.16 -9.02 -14.46
N LEU A 13 11.26 -8.77 -13.75
CA LEU A 13 11.81 -9.69 -12.76
C LEU A 13 10.84 -9.90 -11.58
N ASP A 14 10.18 -8.85 -11.11
CA ASP A 14 9.14 -8.95 -10.08
C ASP A 14 7.96 -9.78 -10.56
N ALA A 15 7.49 -9.54 -11.80
CA ALA A 15 6.43 -10.35 -12.39
C ALA A 15 6.83 -11.83 -12.51
N TYR A 16 8.06 -12.13 -12.95
CA TYR A 16 8.58 -13.51 -12.99
C TYR A 16 8.65 -14.13 -11.59
N LYS A 17 9.05 -13.37 -10.56
CA LYS A 17 9.09 -13.84 -9.16
C LYS A 17 7.69 -14.23 -8.68
N TYR A 18 6.68 -13.41 -8.94
CA TYR A 18 5.29 -13.70 -8.55
C TYR A 18 4.63 -14.84 -9.34
N LEU A 19 5.02 -15.05 -10.61
CA LEU A 19 4.43 -16.08 -11.45
C LEU A 19 5.10 -17.46 -11.30
N ALA A 20 6.42 -17.51 -11.07
CA ALA A 20 7.19 -18.75 -11.11
C ALA A 20 7.76 -19.20 -9.76
N LYS A 21 7.92 -18.29 -8.77
CA LYS A 21 8.60 -18.59 -7.50
C LYS A 21 7.73 -18.42 -6.26
N CYS A 22 6.79 -17.47 -6.23
CA CYS A 22 5.95 -17.24 -5.06
C CYS A 22 4.62 -18.01 -5.14
N ARG A 23 4.13 -18.51 -3.99
CA ARG A 23 2.77 -19.06 -3.87
C ARG A 23 1.74 -17.93 -3.97
N ARG A 24 0.58 -18.23 -4.58
CA ARG A 24 -0.49 -17.24 -4.82
C ARG A 24 -0.92 -16.54 -3.51
N PRO A 25 -0.75 -15.21 -3.39
CA PRO A 25 -1.17 -14.48 -2.20
C PRO A 25 -2.69 -14.36 -2.15
N ARG A 26 -3.25 -14.20 -0.94
CA ARG A 26 -4.66 -13.80 -0.79
C ARG A 26 -4.80 -12.34 -1.18
N ALA A 27 -5.79 -12.05 -2.00
CA ALA A 27 -6.11 -10.69 -2.39
C ALA A 27 -6.61 -9.92 -1.17
N GLU A 28 -5.76 -9.04 -0.65
CA GLU A 28 -6.11 -8.02 0.33
C GLU A 28 -6.28 -6.69 -0.42
N ARG A 29 -7.32 -5.94 -0.08
CA ARG A 29 -7.49 -4.61 -0.64
C ARG A 29 -6.68 -3.61 0.14
N ILE A 30 -5.81 -2.92 -0.56
CA ILE A 30 -5.03 -1.83 -0.02
C ILE A 30 -5.51 -0.56 -0.74
N GLN A 31 -5.95 0.41 0.05
CA GLN A 31 -6.55 1.66 -0.43
C GLN A 31 -5.48 2.64 -0.96
N ASP A 32 -4.25 2.54 -0.45
CA ASP A 32 -3.11 3.39 -0.80
C ASP A 32 -1.76 2.65 -0.76
N ILE A 33 -0.72 3.24 -1.35
CA ILE A 33 0.67 2.73 -1.28
C ILE A 33 1.27 2.79 0.15
N GLY A 34 0.55 3.42 1.08
CA GLY A 34 0.87 3.49 2.50
C GLY A 34 1.98 4.48 2.85
N ILE A 35 2.79 4.12 3.84
CA ILE A 35 3.88 4.93 4.41
C ILE A 35 4.90 5.39 3.35
N TRP A 36 5.04 4.65 2.24
CA TRP A 36 5.92 4.99 1.13
C TRP A 36 5.63 6.36 0.51
N TYR A 37 4.36 6.79 0.47
CA TYR A 37 4.02 8.14 0.03
C TYR A 37 4.64 9.20 0.95
N GLY A 38 4.55 9.00 2.27
CA GLY A 38 5.18 9.87 3.27
C GLY A 38 6.70 9.88 3.17
N ILE A 39 7.33 8.74 2.85
CA ILE A 39 8.78 8.64 2.66
C ILE A 39 9.22 9.43 1.43
N LEU A 40 8.60 9.21 0.27
CA LEU A 40 8.93 9.91 -0.97
C LEU A 40 8.75 11.44 -0.83
N LYS A 41 7.71 11.84 -0.10
CA LYS A 41 7.47 13.24 0.23
C LYS A 41 8.56 13.83 1.14
N SER A 42 8.98 13.09 2.16
CA SER A 42 10.06 13.49 3.05
C SER A 42 11.39 13.65 2.31
N ILE A 43 11.72 12.72 1.41
CA ILE A 43 12.92 12.80 0.55
C ILE A 43 12.89 14.07 -0.30
N THR A 44 11.72 14.42 -0.84
CA THR A 44 11.55 15.63 -1.65
C THR A 44 11.79 16.90 -0.82
N TYR A 45 11.21 17.02 0.38
CA TYR A 45 11.48 18.17 1.26
C TYR A 45 12.93 18.23 1.71
N LEU A 46 13.51 17.11 2.12
CA LEU A 46 14.92 17.05 2.54
C LEU A 46 15.86 17.43 1.40
N SER A 47 15.52 17.08 0.15
CA SER A 47 16.28 17.50 -1.03
C SER A 47 16.24 19.01 -1.24
N VAL A 48 15.07 19.64 -1.12
CA VAL A 48 14.93 21.11 -1.23
C VAL A 48 15.70 21.80 -0.10
N ILE A 49 15.53 21.32 1.13
CA ILE A 49 16.22 21.87 2.30
C ILE A 49 17.73 21.71 2.16
N SER A 50 18.21 20.55 1.74
CA SER A 50 19.64 20.29 1.52
C SER A 50 20.22 21.20 0.44
N ASN A 51 19.48 21.47 -0.64
CA ASN A 51 19.91 22.41 -1.69
C ASN A 51 19.98 23.86 -1.21
N VAL A 52 19.11 24.26 -0.27
CA VAL A 52 19.14 25.60 0.34
C VAL A 52 20.25 25.71 1.40
N ILE A 53 20.53 24.63 2.12
CA ILE A 53 21.57 24.56 3.15
C ILE A 53 22.98 24.44 2.55
N PHE A 54 23.12 24.00 1.29
CA PHE A 54 24.42 23.86 0.62
C PHE A 54 25.15 25.21 0.57
N ASN A 55 26.00 25.42 1.58
CA ASN A 55 26.79 26.61 1.77
C ASN A 55 27.99 26.55 0.82
N THR A 56 28.21 27.61 0.06
CA THR A 56 29.38 27.78 -0.82
C THR A 56 30.71 27.86 -0.06
N SER A 57 30.73 27.69 1.26
CA SER A 57 31.95 27.70 2.06
C SER A 57 32.95 26.57 1.75
N ARG A 58 32.56 25.56 0.96
CA ARG A 58 33.47 24.49 0.50
C ARG A 58 34.32 24.87 -0.72
N TYR A 59 34.40 26.15 -1.06
CA TYR A 59 35.44 26.60 -1.97
C TYR A 59 36.79 26.59 -1.25
N GLU A 60 37.55 25.50 -1.39
CA GLU A 60 38.96 25.38 -0.98
C GLU A 60 39.77 26.54 -1.59
N ASN A 61 40.62 27.21 -0.78
CA ASN A 61 41.34 28.45 -1.15
C ASN A 61 42.33 28.29 -2.33
N ASN A 62 42.51 27.07 -2.83
CA ASN A 62 43.38 26.68 -3.94
C ASN A 62 42.60 26.40 -5.24
N MET A 63 41.28 26.64 -5.28
CA MET A 63 40.47 26.59 -6.50
C MET A 63 40.53 27.89 -7.33
N GLY A 64 41.31 28.88 -6.89
CA GLY A 64 41.69 30.03 -7.71
C GLY A 64 42.78 29.63 -8.72
N PRO A 65 42.90 30.34 -9.85
CA PRO A 65 43.98 30.09 -10.81
C PRO A 65 45.37 30.25 -10.15
N PRO A 66 46.41 29.58 -10.70
CA PRO A 66 47.76 29.64 -10.19
C PRO A 66 48.25 31.07 -10.01
N ARG A 67 49.04 31.34 -8.95
CA ARG A 67 49.54 32.69 -8.63
C ARG A 67 50.40 33.33 -9.73
N ASP A 68 50.91 32.53 -10.65
CA ASP A 68 51.81 32.96 -11.73
C ASP A 68 51.07 33.34 -13.02
N GLU A 69 49.73 33.24 -13.03
CA GLU A 69 48.89 33.59 -14.18
C GLU A 69 48.40 35.04 -14.07
N TYR A 70 48.44 35.79 -15.18
CA TYR A 70 48.03 37.19 -15.23
C TYR A 70 46.54 37.33 -14.88
N TRP A 71 46.25 38.10 -13.83
CA TRP A 71 44.89 38.37 -13.39
C TRP A 71 44.34 39.60 -14.12
N PRO A 72 43.21 39.50 -14.81
CA PRO A 72 42.56 40.68 -15.38
C PRO A 72 41.99 41.58 -14.27
N ASP A 73 42.00 42.91 -14.49
CA ASP A 73 41.48 43.92 -13.55
C ASP A 73 39.97 43.76 -13.24
N GLN A 74 39.23 43.09 -14.12
CA GLN A 74 37.82 42.76 -13.93
C GLN A 74 37.55 41.29 -14.25
N CYS A 75 36.88 40.60 -13.32
CA CYS A 75 36.40 39.24 -13.51
C CYS A 75 34.88 39.17 -13.45
N TYR A 76 34.27 38.35 -14.32
CA TYR A 76 32.83 38.14 -14.36
C TYR A 76 32.50 36.79 -13.74
N TYR A 77 31.57 36.76 -12.80
CA TYR A 77 31.04 35.53 -12.22
C TYR A 77 29.52 35.52 -12.35
N ARG A 78 28.95 34.33 -12.50
CA ARG A 78 27.51 34.17 -12.63
C ARG A 78 26.84 34.43 -11.29
N ALA A 79 26.38 35.65 -11.06
CA ALA A 79 25.61 36.04 -9.89
C ALA A 79 24.58 37.12 -10.21
N TYR A 80 23.53 37.18 -9.40
CA TYR A 80 22.50 38.22 -9.47
C TYR A 80 22.88 39.41 -8.58
N ARG A 81 24.07 39.99 -8.81
CA ARG A 81 24.61 41.13 -8.05
C ARG A 81 24.82 42.34 -8.94
N ASN A 82 24.71 43.53 -8.36
CA ASN A 82 24.94 44.79 -9.07
C ASN A 82 26.42 44.93 -9.43
N GLY A 83 26.70 45.62 -10.55
CA GLY A 83 28.06 45.91 -11.00
C GLY A 83 28.79 46.90 -10.09
N PRO A 84 30.11 47.05 -10.27
CA PRO A 84 30.93 47.98 -9.48
C PRO A 84 30.57 49.46 -9.72
N ASP A 85 30.01 49.80 -10.88
CA ASP A 85 29.66 51.17 -11.27
C ASP A 85 28.23 51.58 -10.89
N ASP A 86 27.47 50.71 -10.23
CA ASP A 86 26.09 50.97 -9.81
C ASP A 86 26.04 51.72 -8.47
N ASN A 87 24.91 52.36 -8.15
CA ASN A 87 24.69 53.10 -6.91
C ASN A 87 24.78 52.21 -5.65
N ARG A 88 24.64 50.89 -5.80
CA ARG A 88 24.75 49.89 -4.72
C ARG A 88 25.59 48.71 -5.18
N PRO A 89 26.93 48.85 -5.25
CA PRO A 89 27.79 47.87 -5.86
C PRO A 89 27.81 46.57 -5.06
N PHE A 90 27.86 45.43 -5.76
CA PHE A 90 27.91 44.07 -5.19
C PHE A 90 26.70 43.63 -4.36
N GLU A 91 25.68 44.47 -4.16
CA GLU A 91 24.42 44.08 -3.54
C GLU A 91 23.61 43.13 -4.43
N LEU A 92 22.71 42.36 -3.81
CA LEU A 92 21.79 41.49 -4.55
C LEU A 92 20.79 42.32 -5.36
N THR A 93 20.71 42.01 -6.65
CA THR A 93 19.73 42.62 -7.56
C THR A 93 18.31 42.21 -7.16
N ILE A 94 17.31 43.03 -7.49
CA ILE A 94 15.89 42.63 -7.33
C ILE A 94 15.52 41.40 -8.18
N GLN A 95 16.24 41.18 -9.29
CA GLN A 95 16.10 40.01 -10.16
C GLN A 95 16.39 38.70 -9.43
N PHE A 96 17.35 38.71 -8.48
CA PHE A 96 17.61 37.57 -7.60
C PHE A 96 16.34 37.11 -6.88
N TRP A 97 15.63 38.06 -6.26
CA TRP A 97 14.43 37.78 -5.49
C TRP A 97 13.28 37.29 -6.35
N HIS A 98 13.13 37.81 -7.58
CA HIS A 98 12.17 37.27 -8.54
C HIS A 98 12.46 35.82 -8.90
N VAL A 99 13.71 35.48 -9.21
CA VAL A 99 14.07 34.10 -9.55
C VAL A 99 13.92 33.17 -8.35
N PHE A 100 14.31 33.64 -7.15
CA PHE A 100 14.18 32.88 -5.92
C PHE A 100 12.71 32.58 -5.59
N THR A 101 11.87 33.62 -5.58
CA THR A 101 10.43 33.50 -5.31
C THR A 101 9.73 32.65 -6.36
N ALA A 102 10.06 32.80 -7.65
CA ALA A 102 9.50 31.97 -8.71
C ALA A 102 9.84 30.49 -8.55
N ARG A 103 11.09 30.16 -8.19
CA ARG A 103 11.50 28.77 -7.90
C ARG A 103 10.77 28.19 -6.70
N LEU A 104 10.62 28.97 -5.62
CA LEU A 104 9.87 28.56 -4.45
C LEU A 104 8.38 28.35 -4.76
N ALA A 105 7.78 29.30 -5.50
CA ALA A 105 6.38 29.24 -5.90
C ALA A 105 6.10 28.00 -6.76
N PHE A 106 7.01 27.65 -7.69
CA PHE A 106 6.88 26.43 -8.49
C PHE A 106 6.82 25.17 -7.62
N ILE A 107 7.70 25.07 -6.61
CA ILE A 107 7.72 23.93 -5.67
C ILE A 107 6.42 23.86 -4.88
N ILE A 108 5.99 25.00 -4.31
CA ILE A 108 4.75 25.08 -3.53
C ILE A 108 3.55 24.71 -4.40
N ILE A 109 3.43 25.24 -5.62
CA ILE A 109 2.33 24.92 -6.52
C ILE A 109 2.33 23.44 -6.87
N PHE A 110 3.47 22.88 -7.26
CA PHE A 110 3.58 21.47 -7.60
C PHE A 110 3.20 20.57 -6.41
N GLU A 111 3.66 20.92 -5.21
CA GLU A 111 3.27 20.26 -3.97
C GLU A 111 1.74 20.27 -3.79
N HIS A 112 1.10 21.44 -3.86
CA HIS A 112 -0.35 21.58 -3.71
C HIS A 112 -1.13 20.83 -4.81
N VAL A 113 -0.63 20.82 -6.04
CA VAL A 113 -1.21 20.04 -7.14
C VAL A 113 -1.14 18.55 -6.84
N VAL A 114 0.01 18.03 -6.41
CA VAL A 114 0.15 16.61 -6.05
C VAL A 114 -0.79 16.23 -4.91
N PHE A 115 -0.88 17.08 -3.87
CA PHE A 115 -1.82 16.88 -2.76
C PHE A 115 -3.29 16.90 -3.21
N PHE A 116 -3.66 17.85 -4.06
CA PHE A 116 -5.02 17.96 -4.55
C PHE A 116 -5.38 16.78 -5.47
N LEU A 117 -4.46 16.36 -6.34
CA LEU A 117 -4.64 15.19 -7.19
C LEU A 117 -4.76 13.90 -6.35
N THR A 118 -3.93 13.72 -5.33
CA THR A 118 -4.08 12.58 -4.41
C THR A 118 -5.38 12.65 -3.61
N GLY A 119 -5.81 13.84 -3.18
CA GLY A 119 -7.11 14.04 -2.52
C GLY A 119 -8.30 13.74 -3.44
N ILE A 120 -8.25 14.17 -4.71
CA ILE A 120 -9.25 13.83 -5.72
C ILE A 120 -9.25 12.34 -5.98
N VAL A 121 -8.09 11.71 -6.16
CA VAL A 121 -7.99 10.26 -6.40
C VAL A 121 -8.60 9.49 -5.22
N ALA A 122 -8.29 9.90 -3.99
CA ALA A 122 -8.88 9.32 -2.78
C ALA A 122 -10.40 9.53 -2.68
N MET A 123 -10.93 10.66 -3.20
CA MET A 123 -12.38 10.91 -3.23
C MET A 123 -13.07 10.18 -4.40
N ALA A 124 -12.40 10.08 -5.55
CA ALA A 124 -12.95 9.59 -6.81
C ALA A 124 -12.92 8.07 -6.91
N ILE A 125 -12.00 7.40 -6.21
CA ILE A 125 -12.01 5.96 -6.04
C ILE A 125 -12.94 5.66 -4.89
N PRO A 126 -14.20 5.21 -5.13
CA PRO A 126 -14.99 4.68 -4.03
C PRO A 126 -14.23 3.49 -3.45
N ASP A 127 -14.10 3.44 -2.12
CA ASP A 127 -13.39 2.40 -1.34
C ASP A 127 -13.73 0.96 -1.79
N ILE A 128 -14.86 0.80 -2.49
CA ILE A 128 -15.33 -0.47 -3.04
C ILE A 128 -15.82 -0.29 -4.49
N PRO A 129 -15.10 -0.82 -5.50
CA PRO A 129 -15.63 -0.89 -6.87
C PRO A 129 -16.97 -1.63 -6.92
N VAL A 130 -17.86 -1.14 -7.79
CA VAL A 130 -19.27 -1.59 -7.92
C VAL A 130 -19.38 -3.10 -8.13
N GLU A 131 -18.45 -3.68 -8.88
CA GLU A 131 -18.44 -5.12 -9.16
C GLU A 131 -18.30 -5.94 -7.87
N VAL A 132 -17.38 -5.55 -6.98
CA VAL A 132 -17.21 -6.26 -5.71
C VAL A 132 -18.33 -5.92 -4.72
N LYS A 133 -18.90 -4.71 -4.78
CA LYS A 133 -20.12 -4.40 -4.02
C LYS A 133 -21.27 -5.34 -4.42
N ASN A 134 -21.35 -5.70 -5.70
CA ASN A 134 -22.33 -6.66 -6.21
C ASN A 134 -21.99 -8.09 -5.76
N GLN A 135 -20.72 -8.49 -5.79
CA GLN A 135 -20.28 -9.80 -5.32
C GLN A 135 -20.52 -9.98 -3.81
N MET A 136 -20.16 -8.99 -2.98
CA MET A 136 -20.42 -9.01 -1.54
C MET A 136 -21.92 -9.08 -1.21
N LYS A 137 -22.78 -8.41 -1.99
CA LYS A 137 -24.24 -8.52 -1.82
C LYS A 137 -24.74 -9.92 -2.13
N ARG A 138 -24.20 -10.56 -3.17
CA ARG A 138 -24.54 -11.94 -3.54
C ARG A 138 -24.09 -12.92 -2.46
N GLU A 139 -22.85 -12.80 -1.99
CA GLU A 139 -22.32 -13.63 -0.91
C GLU A 139 -23.14 -13.50 0.38
N LYS A 140 -23.48 -12.26 0.79
CA LYS A 140 -24.34 -12.03 1.97
C LYS A 140 -25.75 -12.61 1.82
N LYS A 141 -26.28 -12.67 0.59
CA LYS A 141 -27.59 -13.29 0.35
C LYS A 141 -27.50 -14.80 0.53
N VAL A 142 -26.48 -15.42 -0.07
CA VAL A 142 -26.21 -16.86 0.07
C VAL A 142 -25.99 -17.23 1.54
N GLU A 143 -25.21 -16.44 2.28
CA GLU A 143 -24.97 -16.68 3.70
C GLU A 143 -26.28 -16.70 4.52
N LYS A 144 -27.17 -15.71 4.32
CA LYS A 144 -28.47 -15.65 5.01
C LYS A 144 -29.37 -16.83 4.67
N GLU A 145 -29.39 -17.24 3.40
CA GLU A 145 -30.17 -18.39 2.94
C GLU A 145 -29.65 -19.69 3.60
N THR A 146 -28.33 -19.90 3.64
CA THR A 146 -27.73 -21.07 4.30
C THR A 146 -27.98 -21.09 5.81
N LEU A 147 -27.96 -19.93 6.48
CA LEU A 147 -28.24 -19.83 7.90
C LEU A 147 -29.70 -20.19 8.21
N PHE A 148 -30.64 -19.64 7.42
CA PHE A 148 -32.06 -19.94 7.58
C PHE A 148 -32.38 -21.42 7.37
N GLU A 149 -31.81 -22.04 6.32
CA GLU A 149 -31.98 -23.47 6.06
C GLU A 149 -31.42 -24.34 7.21
N ASN A 150 -30.26 -23.97 7.75
CA ASN A 150 -29.66 -24.67 8.88
C ASN A 150 -30.48 -24.56 10.17
N GLU A 151 -31.02 -23.39 10.48
CA GLU A 151 -31.91 -23.19 11.64
C GLU A 151 -33.23 -23.98 11.48
N MET A 152 -33.85 -23.95 10.29
CA MET A 152 -35.04 -24.76 9.99
C MET A 152 -34.76 -26.27 10.11
N ARG A 153 -33.59 -26.73 9.64
CA ARG A 153 -33.17 -28.13 9.75
C ARG A 153 -33.01 -28.55 11.21
N LYS A 154 -32.44 -27.71 12.09
CA LYS A 154 -32.38 -27.98 13.54
C LYS A 154 -33.77 -28.14 14.15
N ILE A 155 -34.68 -27.18 13.91
CA ILE A 155 -36.05 -27.23 14.44
C ILE A 155 -36.78 -28.50 13.97
N ARG A 156 -36.60 -28.89 12.70
CA ARG A 156 -37.21 -30.11 12.15
C ARG A 156 -36.67 -31.37 12.83
N LEU A 157 -35.36 -31.46 13.03
CA LEU A 157 -34.73 -32.58 13.75
C LEU A 157 -35.19 -32.63 15.21
N GLU A 158 -35.32 -31.49 15.89
CA GLU A 158 -35.86 -31.40 17.25
C GLU A 158 -37.33 -31.81 17.37
N ARG A 159 -38.14 -31.61 16.32
CA ARG A 159 -39.53 -32.09 16.29
C ARG A 159 -39.60 -33.59 16.05
N LEU A 160 -38.76 -34.11 15.14
CA LEU A 160 -38.69 -35.54 14.84
C LEU A 160 -38.25 -36.35 16.07
N SER A 161 -37.19 -35.91 16.77
CA SER A 161 -36.74 -36.58 18.00
C SER A 161 -37.82 -36.57 19.09
N ARG A 162 -38.59 -35.48 19.20
CA ARG A 162 -39.70 -35.38 20.16
C ARG A 162 -40.86 -36.33 19.82
N HIS A 163 -41.13 -36.54 18.52
CA HIS A 163 -42.15 -37.50 18.06
C HIS A 163 -41.72 -38.94 18.30
N ASP A 164 -40.45 -39.29 18.06
CA ASP A 164 -39.93 -40.64 18.36
C ASP A 164 -40.01 -40.94 19.86
N HIS A 165 -39.77 -39.96 20.75
CA HIS A 165 -39.96 -40.13 22.19
C HIS A 165 -41.41 -40.39 22.61
N ILE A 166 -42.39 -39.78 21.92
CA ILE A 166 -43.82 -40.00 22.17
C ILE A 166 -44.27 -41.33 21.57
N ALA A 167 -43.90 -41.63 20.32
CA ALA A 167 -44.22 -42.90 19.66
C ALA A 167 -43.60 -44.09 20.39
N SER A 168 -42.38 -43.94 20.92
CA SER A 168 -41.73 -44.97 21.76
C SER A 168 -42.34 -45.08 23.17
N SER A 169 -43.20 -44.15 23.58
CA SER A 169 -43.99 -44.24 24.82
C SER A 169 -45.39 -44.84 24.59
N GLU A 170 -45.91 -44.80 23.36
CA GLU A 170 -47.20 -45.40 23.00
C GLU A 170 -47.10 -46.85 22.52
N ASP A 171 -45.96 -47.28 21.96
CA ASP A 171 -45.72 -48.70 21.63
C ASP A 171 -45.03 -49.46 22.76
N GLY A 172 -45.73 -49.53 23.90
CA GLY A 172 -45.59 -50.63 24.84
C GLY A 172 -46.33 -51.87 24.34
N GLY A 173 -45.84 -52.51 23.27
CA GLY A 173 -46.31 -53.84 22.87
C GLY A 173 -46.10 -54.23 21.42
N VAL A 174 -44.94 -54.84 21.12
CA VAL A 174 -44.71 -56.08 20.32
C VAL A 174 -43.29 -56.02 19.74
N ASN A 175 -42.46 -56.98 20.14
CA ASN A 175 -41.13 -57.21 19.57
C ASN A 175 -41.24 -57.78 18.15
N LEU A 176 -40.46 -57.24 17.22
CA LEU A 176 -39.94 -58.01 16.09
C LEU A 176 -38.47 -57.64 15.89
N ASP A 177 -37.60 -58.62 16.19
CA ASP A 177 -36.17 -58.56 15.94
C ASP A 177 -35.87 -58.39 14.45
N LEU A 178 -34.98 -57.46 14.13
CA LEU A 178 -34.10 -57.59 12.98
C LEU A 178 -32.70 -57.09 13.36
N GLY A 179 -31.86 -58.06 13.73
CA GLY A 179 -30.54 -58.25 13.13
C GLY A 179 -29.45 -57.24 13.46
N GLU A 180 -28.44 -57.75 14.17
CA GLU A 180 -27.16 -57.14 14.47
C GLU A 180 -26.48 -56.41 13.29
N GLY A 181 -25.88 -55.27 13.63
CA GLY A 181 -24.96 -54.52 12.80
C GLY A 181 -24.12 -53.58 13.65
N LEU A 182 -23.30 -54.14 14.54
CA LEU A 182 -22.21 -53.44 15.20
C LEU A 182 -21.32 -52.76 14.15
N GLY A 183 -21.14 -51.45 14.24
CA GLY A 183 -20.06 -50.81 13.50
C GLY A 183 -20.11 -49.29 13.44
N SER A 184 -19.33 -48.67 14.34
CA SER A 184 -18.65 -47.37 14.19
C SER A 184 -19.38 -46.09 14.62
N ARG A 185 -19.03 -45.69 15.86
CA ARG A 185 -18.84 -44.29 16.26
C ARG A 185 -17.87 -43.57 15.29
N PRO A 186 -17.89 -42.23 15.24
CA PRO A 186 -17.60 -41.43 14.06
C PRO A 186 -16.10 -41.21 13.85
N PRO A 187 -15.65 -40.75 12.66
CA PRO A 187 -14.56 -39.82 12.65
C PRO A 187 -15.13 -38.47 13.12
N SER A 188 -14.80 -38.11 14.35
CA SER A 188 -14.74 -36.72 14.77
C SER A 188 -13.95 -35.95 13.73
N ARG A 189 -14.64 -35.32 12.76
CA ARG A 189 -14.01 -34.25 11.98
C ARG A 189 -14.01 -33.05 12.90
N VAL A 190 -12.96 -32.99 13.71
CA VAL A 190 -12.49 -31.78 14.37
C VAL A 190 -12.42 -30.73 13.28
N ILE A 191 -13.45 -29.91 13.14
CA ILE A 191 -13.28 -28.57 12.63
C ILE A 191 -12.62 -27.86 13.80
N SER A 192 -11.30 -27.88 13.77
CA SER A 192 -10.51 -26.98 14.59
C SER A 192 -11.07 -25.59 14.34
N ALA A 193 -11.60 -24.98 15.39
CA ALA A 193 -11.62 -23.53 15.46
C ALA A 193 -10.20 -23.06 15.16
N PRO A 194 -9.97 -22.06 14.28
CA PRO A 194 -8.68 -21.43 14.22
C PRO A 194 -8.54 -20.61 15.51
N THR A 195 -8.06 -21.24 16.57
CA THR A 195 -7.48 -20.54 17.69
C THR A 195 -6.11 -20.03 17.27
N SER A 196 -5.90 -18.75 17.53
CA SER A 196 -4.67 -18.00 17.34
C SER A 196 -4.29 -17.67 15.90
N SER A 197 -4.28 -16.37 15.66
CA SER A 197 -3.60 -15.67 14.58
C SER A 197 -2.16 -16.18 14.41
N THR A 198 -1.97 -17.21 13.59
CA THR A 198 -0.70 -17.42 12.90
C THR A 198 -0.83 -16.67 11.59
N TYR A 199 -0.32 -15.43 11.62
CA TYR A 199 0.14 -14.70 10.45
C TYR A 199 1.01 -15.66 9.61
N GLN A 200 0.41 -16.37 8.64
CA GLN A 200 1.18 -17.11 7.64
C GLN A 200 1.90 -16.07 6.81
N ARG A 201 3.13 -15.75 7.23
CA ARG A 201 4.08 -14.97 6.46
C ARG A 201 4.26 -15.70 5.14
N ASN A 202 3.84 -15.07 4.04
CA ASN A 202 4.11 -15.56 2.69
C ASN A 202 5.63 -15.43 2.45
N GLU A 203 6.40 -16.40 2.93
CA GLU A 203 7.83 -16.46 2.64
C GLU A 203 7.99 -16.94 1.19
N CYS A 204 8.24 -15.98 0.30
CA CYS A 204 8.82 -16.29 -1.00
C CYS A 204 10.28 -16.64 -0.69
N ASN A 205 10.68 -17.91 -0.80
CA ASN A 205 12.04 -18.35 -0.53
C ASN A 205 13.02 -17.49 -1.34
N ASP A 206 13.70 -16.56 -0.68
CA ASP A 206 14.74 -15.74 -1.27
C ASP A 206 15.98 -16.64 -1.42
N LEU A 207 16.22 -17.08 -2.66
CA LEU A 207 17.54 -17.55 -3.07
C LEU A 207 18.42 -16.30 -3.26
N SER A 208 19.17 -15.94 -2.21
CA SER A 208 20.47 -15.28 -2.34
C SER A 208 21.56 -16.35 -2.37
#